data_AF-J3MSY1-F1
#
_entry.id   AF-J3MSY1-F1
#
_cell.length_a   1.000
_cell.length_b   1.000
_cell.length_c   1.000
_cell.angle_alpha   90.00
_cell.angle_beta   90.00
_cell.angle_gamma   90.00
#
_symmetry.space_group_name_H-M   'P 1'
#
loop_
_entity.id
_entity.type
_entity.pdbx_description
1 polymer ?
#
loop_
_entity_poly.entity_id
_entity_poly.type
_entity_poly.pdbx_seq_one_letter_code
_entity_poly.pdbx_strand_id
1 'polypeptide(L)'
;MGLREKKRNQRRVLARRSAAPRSGEGKDFLPLEEMPGKKRAREQQPEEPENTSTILYIGHIPHGFYEEQMRGFFQQFGTVKRLRIARNRKTGKSKHYGFIEFENPEVAKIVADEMNNYLLFEHTLQIALVPPEKVHPKLWKGVRRGFVPIDRVAIERRRLNKDKTIEEHKKMVDRIVKRDEQRRKRIKAAGIDYECPALIGSVQPAAKKIKFIED
;
A
#
# COMPACT_ATOMS: atom_id res chain seq x y z
N MET A 1 -54.22 -8.89 -8.03
CA MET A 1 -54.39 -8.51 -6.61
C MET A 1 -53.00 -8.50 -5.98
N GLY A 2 -52.21 -7.44 -6.12
CA GLY A 2 -52.20 -6.28 -5.19
C GLY A 2 -51.32 -6.64 -3.97
N LEU A 3 -50.26 -5.95 -3.56
CA LEU A 3 -49.79 -4.59 -3.79
C LEU A 3 -48.26 -4.53 -3.74
N ARG A 4 -47.71 -3.79 -4.71
CA ARG A 4 -46.39 -3.14 -4.70
C ARG A 4 -46.28 -2.15 -3.52
N GLU A 5 -45.02 -1.81 -3.22
CA GLU A 5 -44.59 -0.55 -2.58
C GLU A 5 -44.86 -0.34 -1.09
N LYS A 6 -43.82 -0.60 -0.29
CA LYS A 6 -43.41 0.33 0.78
C LYS A 6 -41.93 0.69 0.65
N LYS A 7 -41.75 1.76 -0.13
CA LYS A 7 -40.80 2.90 -0.04
C LYS A 7 -39.60 2.76 0.92
N ARG A 8 -38.36 2.87 0.44
CA ARG A 8 -37.71 4.07 -0.16
C ARG A 8 -37.64 5.22 0.85
N ASN A 9 -36.60 5.25 1.69
CA ASN A 9 -36.29 6.43 2.49
C ASN A 9 -34.80 6.62 2.78
N GLN A 10 -33.97 6.76 1.73
CA GLN A 10 -32.67 7.44 1.79
C GLN A 10 -32.37 8.04 0.41
N ARG A 11 -33.15 9.05 -0.01
CA ARG A 11 -32.84 9.97 -1.12
C ARG A 11 -33.98 10.98 -1.25
N ARG A 12 -33.90 12.06 -0.48
CA ARG A 12 -34.63 13.33 -0.72
C ARG A 12 -34.10 14.43 0.19
N VAL A 13 -32.85 14.83 -0.05
CA VAL A 13 -32.41 16.19 0.27
C VAL A 13 -32.17 16.83 -1.09
N LEU A 14 -33.26 17.33 -1.68
CA LEU A 14 -33.35 18.22 -2.85
C LEU A 14 -34.86 18.40 -3.10
N ALA A 15 -35.27 19.63 -3.43
CA ALA A 15 -36.64 20.11 -3.67
C ALA A 15 -37.40 20.67 -2.45
N ARG A 16 -37.00 21.86 -2.02
CA ARG A 16 -37.94 22.94 -1.70
C ARG A 16 -37.76 24.03 -2.76
N ARG A 17 -38.65 24.01 -3.77
CA ARG A 17 -38.87 25.10 -4.72
C ARG A 17 -40.35 25.12 -5.10
N SER A 18 -41.04 26.16 -4.67
CA SER A 18 -42.34 26.68 -5.14
C SER A 18 -42.55 28.00 -4.38
N ALA A 19 -42.92 29.15 -4.91
CA ALA A 19 -43.20 29.67 -6.25
C ALA A 19 -43.02 31.21 -6.19
N ALA A 20 -42.94 31.90 -7.34
CA ALA A 20 -42.55 33.32 -7.50
C ALA A 20 -43.66 34.36 -7.13
N PRO A 21 -43.38 35.68 -7.18
CA PRO A 21 -43.67 36.38 -8.44
C PRO A 21 -42.54 37.30 -8.95
N ARG A 22 -42.61 37.61 -10.25
CA ARG A 22 -41.73 38.51 -10.99
C ARG A 22 -42.24 39.95 -10.88
N SER A 23 -41.35 40.91 -10.69
CA SER A 23 -41.56 42.30 -11.07
C SER A 23 -40.23 43.04 -11.16
N GLY A 24 -40.05 43.85 -12.20
CA GLY A 24 -39.13 44.98 -12.17
C GLY A 24 -37.91 44.85 -13.06
N GLU A 25 -37.84 45.75 -14.04
CA GLU A 25 -36.79 46.03 -14.99
C GLU A 25 -35.51 46.58 -14.32
N GLY A 26 -34.38 46.58 -15.04
CA GLY A 26 -33.22 47.41 -14.68
C GLY A 26 -31.88 46.76 -14.97
N LYS A 27 -31.22 47.23 -16.02
CA LYS A 27 -29.78 47.06 -16.24
C LYS A 27 -29.06 47.79 -15.11
N ASP A 28 -28.04 47.19 -14.50
CA ASP A 28 -26.90 47.90 -13.92
C ASP A 28 -25.70 46.96 -13.80
N PHE A 29 -24.71 47.22 -14.66
CA PHE A 29 -23.42 46.57 -14.71
C PHE A 29 -22.56 47.15 -13.58
N LEU A 30 -22.24 46.35 -12.55
CA LEU A 30 -21.35 46.79 -11.47
C LEU A 30 -19.87 46.53 -11.86
N PRO A 31 -18.94 47.48 -11.59
CA PRO A 31 -17.54 47.38 -12.00
C PRO A 31 -16.83 46.20 -11.34
N LEU A 32 -15.98 45.52 -12.10
CA LEU A 32 -15.10 44.46 -11.62
C LEU A 32 -14.02 45.07 -10.71
N GLU A 33 -14.30 45.17 -9.41
CA GLU A 33 -13.27 45.45 -8.41
C GLU A 33 -12.30 44.26 -8.33
N GLU A 34 -11.02 44.56 -8.50
CA GLU A 34 -9.90 43.62 -8.46
C GLU A 34 -9.87 42.89 -7.11
N MET A 35 -10.22 41.60 -7.11
CA MET A 35 -9.97 40.75 -5.95
C MET A 35 -8.47 40.68 -5.69
N PRO A 36 -7.99 40.88 -4.44
CA PRO A 36 -6.57 40.84 -4.14
C PRO A 36 -6.02 39.45 -4.47
N GLY A 37 -5.19 39.40 -5.51
CA GLY A 37 -4.48 38.21 -5.94
C GLY A 37 -3.76 37.62 -4.73
N LYS A 38 -4.14 36.39 -4.37
CA LYS A 38 -3.47 35.58 -3.37
C LYS A 38 -2.06 35.32 -3.89
N LYS A 39 -1.11 36.22 -3.53
CA LYS A 39 0.31 36.01 -3.75
C LYS A 39 0.63 34.66 -3.13
N ARG A 40 0.90 33.65 -3.96
CA ARG A 40 1.43 32.37 -3.49
C ARG A 40 2.73 32.73 -2.79
N ALA A 41 2.68 32.78 -1.45
CA ALA A 41 3.84 32.95 -0.64
C ALA A 41 4.80 31.84 -1.06
N ARG A 42 5.93 32.24 -1.64
CA ARG A 42 7.06 31.36 -1.88
C ARG A 42 7.45 30.86 -0.48
N GLU A 43 7.06 29.63 -0.17
CA GLU A 43 7.48 28.95 1.06
C GLU A 43 9.00 29.05 1.10
N GLN A 44 9.49 29.86 2.04
CA GLN A 44 10.89 29.92 2.37
C GLN A 44 11.23 28.54 2.94
N GLN A 45 12.13 27.84 2.26
CA GLN A 45 12.66 26.57 2.73
C GLN A 45 13.29 26.83 4.11
N PRO A 46 12.90 26.10 5.17
CA PRO A 46 13.55 26.23 6.46
C PRO A 46 15.02 25.87 6.30
N GLU A 47 15.91 26.71 6.84
CA GLU A 47 17.35 26.45 6.81
C GLU A 47 17.65 25.09 7.45
N GLU A 48 18.33 24.25 6.66
CA GLU A 48 18.55 22.84 6.95
C GLU A 48 19.40 22.67 8.22
N PRO A 49 19.05 21.74 9.11
CA PRO A 49 19.94 21.33 10.19
C PRO A 49 21.26 20.81 9.60
N GLU A 50 22.38 21.06 10.28
CA GLU A 50 23.72 20.71 9.82
C GLU A 50 23.76 19.32 9.16
N ASN A 51 24.17 19.34 7.89
CA ASN A 51 24.05 18.29 6.89
C ASN A 51 24.91 17.05 7.21
N THR A 52 24.51 16.29 8.23
CA THR A 52 25.15 15.01 8.59
C THR A 52 24.58 13.82 7.83
N SER A 53 23.54 14.05 7.02
CA SER A 53 22.83 12.99 6.29
C SER A 53 23.74 12.39 5.22
N THR A 54 24.04 11.10 5.35
CA THR A 54 24.88 10.35 4.40
C THR A 54 24.06 9.57 3.36
N ILE A 55 22.73 9.66 3.44
CA ILE A 55 21.79 8.84 2.66
C ILE A 55 21.14 9.69 1.56
N LEU A 56 21.24 9.21 0.32
CA LEU A 56 20.62 9.79 -0.86
C LEU A 56 19.45 8.94 -1.32
N TYR A 57 18.39 9.62 -1.75
CA TYR A 57 17.33 9.06 -2.57
C TYR A 57 17.66 9.28 -4.04
N ILE A 58 17.43 8.25 -4.85
CA ILE A 58 17.56 8.33 -6.31
C ILE A 58 16.26 7.84 -6.93
N GLY A 59 15.63 8.68 -7.75
CA GLY A 59 14.44 8.39 -8.54
C GLY A 59 14.71 8.40 -10.04
N HIS A 60 13.71 7.93 -10.80
CA HIS A 60 13.74 7.87 -12.28
C HIS A 60 14.90 7.06 -12.86
N ILE A 61 15.27 5.99 -12.18
CA ILE A 61 16.38 5.13 -12.58
C ILE A 61 15.99 4.37 -13.86
N PRO A 62 16.79 4.46 -14.94
CA PRO A 62 16.52 3.74 -16.18
C PRO A 62 16.65 2.22 -16.00
N HIS A 63 15.93 1.46 -16.81
CA HIS A 63 15.98 0.00 -16.78
C HIS A 63 17.38 -0.50 -17.19
N GLY A 64 17.98 -1.40 -16.40
CA GLY A 64 19.35 -1.88 -16.62
C GLY A 64 20.40 -1.16 -15.77
N PHE A 65 20.10 0.02 -15.23
CA PHE A 65 20.96 0.71 -14.28
C PHE A 65 20.67 0.20 -12.87
N TYR A 66 21.19 -0.99 -12.55
CA TYR A 66 20.95 -1.70 -11.29
C TYR A 66 22.07 -1.48 -10.27
N GLU A 67 22.09 -2.28 -9.20
CA GLU A 67 22.97 -2.06 -8.05
C GLU A 67 24.46 -2.11 -8.40
N GLU A 68 24.85 -2.97 -9.34
CA GLU A 68 26.24 -3.14 -9.78
C GLU A 68 26.70 -1.96 -10.63
N GLN A 69 25.87 -1.56 -11.60
CA GLN A 69 26.13 -0.42 -12.48
C GLN A 69 26.14 0.88 -11.69
N MET A 70 25.19 1.07 -10.77
CA MET A 70 25.18 2.23 -9.89
C MET A 70 26.37 2.24 -8.94
N ARG A 71 26.79 1.10 -8.39
CA ARG A 71 27.98 1.05 -7.55
C ARG A 71 29.21 1.50 -8.34
N GLY A 72 29.40 1.00 -9.56
CA GLY A 72 30.51 1.43 -10.43
C GLY A 72 30.47 2.93 -10.76
N PHE A 73 29.29 3.45 -11.11
CA PHE A 73 29.12 4.87 -11.45
C PHE A 73 29.32 5.79 -10.25
N PHE A 74 28.72 5.51 -9.10
CA PHE A 74 28.81 6.40 -7.93
C PHE A 74 30.13 6.28 -7.16
N GLN A 75 30.90 5.21 -7.41
CA GLN A 75 32.22 5.03 -6.81
C GLN A 75 33.23 6.09 -7.27
N GLN A 76 32.99 6.78 -8.39
CA GLN A 76 33.84 7.89 -8.86
C GLN A 76 33.79 9.11 -7.93
N PHE A 77 32.69 9.32 -7.21
CA PHE A 77 32.53 10.44 -6.28
C PHE A 77 33.03 10.10 -4.87
N GLY A 78 32.94 8.82 -4.49
CA GLY A 78 33.45 8.34 -3.21
C GLY A 78 32.99 6.92 -2.86
N THR A 79 33.42 6.44 -1.69
CA THR A 79 33.13 5.07 -1.23
C THR A 79 31.65 4.89 -0.92
N VAL A 80 31.00 3.96 -1.65
CA VAL A 80 29.60 3.57 -1.42
C VAL A 80 29.51 2.46 -0.38
N LYS A 81 29.00 2.80 0.81
CA LYS A 81 28.85 1.87 1.94
C LYS A 81 27.68 0.91 1.74
N ARG A 82 26.49 1.45 1.44
CA ARG A 82 25.30 0.64 1.16
C ARG A 82 24.55 1.18 -0.04
N LEU A 83 23.96 0.28 -0.80
CA LEU A 83 23.17 0.62 -1.96
C LEU A 83 21.98 -0.34 -2.04
N ARG A 84 20.79 0.20 -2.30
CA ARG A 84 19.59 -0.62 -2.42
C ARG A 84 18.60 -0.02 -3.42
N ILE A 85 18.19 -0.82 -4.40
CA ILE A 85 17.07 -0.49 -5.27
C ILE A 85 15.77 -1.03 -4.68
N ALA A 86 14.72 -0.23 -4.74
CA ALA A 86 13.40 -0.70 -4.42
C ALA A 86 12.87 -1.58 -5.55
N ARG A 87 12.55 -2.84 -5.22
CA ARG A 87 11.98 -3.82 -6.14
C ARG A 87 10.57 -4.22 -5.69
N ASN A 88 9.74 -4.64 -6.64
CA ASN A 88 8.43 -5.19 -6.34
C ASN A 88 8.57 -6.55 -5.65
N ARG A 89 7.92 -6.71 -4.49
CA ARG A 89 8.00 -7.94 -3.68
C ARG A 89 7.49 -9.20 -4.38
N LYS A 90 6.59 -9.06 -5.36
CA LYS A 90 6.00 -10.18 -6.10
C LYS A 90 6.77 -10.53 -7.36
N THR A 91 7.06 -9.53 -8.20
CA THR A 91 7.66 -9.75 -9.52
C THR A 91 9.18 -9.61 -9.53
N GLY A 92 9.78 -9.02 -8.50
CA GLY A 92 11.21 -8.71 -8.45
C GLY A 92 11.69 -7.60 -9.38
N LYS A 93 10.80 -7.05 -10.23
CA LYS A 93 11.09 -5.91 -11.09
C LYS A 93 11.44 -4.67 -10.27
N SER A 94 12.36 -3.85 -10.75
CA SER A 94 12.68 -2.54 -10.18
C SER A 94 11.45 -1.65 -10.14
N LYS A 95 11.41 -0.77 -9.14
CA LYS A 95 10.48 0.35 -9.08
C LYS A 95 11.10 1.66 -9.58
N HIS A 96 12.31 1.59 -10.14
CA HIS A 96 13.04 2.73 -10.69
C HIS A 96 13.36 3.83 -9.67
N TYR A 97 13.53 3.43 -8.40
CA TYR A 97 14.07 4.28 -7.36
C TYR A 97 14.90 3.45 -6.36
N GLY A 98 15.79 4.11 -5.63
CA GLY A 98 16.69 3.47 -4.69
C GLY A 98 17.25 4.43 -3.65
N PHE A 99 18.07 3.88 -2.76
CA PHE A 99 18.78 4.61 -1.73
C PHE A 99 20.25 4.24 -1.75
N ILE A 100 21.11 5.24 -1.57
CA ILE A 100 22.56 5.09 -1.48
C ILE A 100 23.01 5.69 -0.15
N GLU A 101 23.84 4.96 0.60
CA GLU A 101 24.56 5.45 1.79
C GLU A 101 26.03 5.57 1.40
N PHE A 102 26.53 6.81 1.37
CA PHE A 102 27.97 7.08 1.23
C PHE A 102 28.69 6.91 2.57
N GLU A 103 30.02 6.94 2.56
CA GLU A 103 30.81 7.01 3.78
C GLU A 103 30.90 8.44 4.33
N ASN A 104 31.09 9.41 3.44
CA ASN A 104 31.25 10.82 3.78
C ASN A 104 29.98 11.63 3.48
N PRO A 105 29.49 12.46 4.43
CA PRO A 105 28.29 13.29 4.21
C PRO A 105 28.52 14.40 3.18
N GLU A 106 29.74 14.94 3.10
CA GLU A 106 30.11 15.98 2.12
C GLU A 106 29.96 15.48 0.68
N VAL A 107 30.42 14.25 0.42
CA VAL A 107 30.27 13.59 -0.89
C VAL A 107 28.79 13.42 -1.23
N ALA A 108 27.96 13.02 -0.27
CA ALA A 108 26.52 12.88 -0.49
C ALA A 108 25.88 14.21 -0.91
N LYS A 109 26.26 15.33 -0.27
CA LYS A 109 25.77 16.65 -0.64
C LYS A 109 26.17 17.05 -2.06
N ILE A 110 27.44 16.91 -2.42
CA ILE A 110 27.94 17.22 -3.77
C ILE A 110 27.20 16.40 -4.82
N VAL A 111 27.00 15.10 -4.58
CA VAL A 111 26.26 14.23 -5.50
C VAL A 111 24.79 14.65 -5.61
N ALA A 112 24.15 15.06 -4.51
CA ALA A 112 22.78 15.54 -4.54
C ALA A 112 22.62 16.82 -5.37
N ASP A 113 23.60 17.74 -5.30
CA ASP A 113 23.54 19.00 -6.04
C ASP A 113 23.88 18.80 -7.53
N GLU A 114 24.95 18.06 -7.83
CA GLU A 114 25.50 17.93 -9.19
C GLU A 114 24.73 16.94 -10.05
N MET A 115 24.26 15.83 -9.47
CA MET A 115 23.61 14.75 -10.25
C MET A 115 22.08 14.87 -10.27
N ASN A 116 21.51 15.87 -9.61
CA ASN A 116 20.07 16.11 -9.68
C ASN A 116 19.68 16.70 -11.03
N ASN A 117 18.69 16.07 -11.69
CA ASN A 117 18.28 16.31 -13.08
C ASN A 117 19.31 15.91 -14.14
N TYR A 118 20.27 15.04 -13.80
CA TYR A 118 21.20 14.49 -14.78
C TYR A 118 20.45 13.59 -15.78
N LEU A 119 20.68 13.82 -17.08
CA LEU A 119 20.08 13.02 -18.15
C LEU A 119 20.90 11.73 -18.35
N LEU A 120 20.32 10.59 -17.99
CA LEU A 120 20.91 9.28 -18.18
C LEU A 120 19.99 8.42 -19.06
N PHE A 121 20.48 8.07 -20.25
CA PHE A 121 19.66 7.52 -21.34
C PHE A 121 18.48 8.47 -21.66
N GLU A 122 17.25 7.99 -21.58
CA GLU A 122 16.04 8.78 -21.82
C GLU A 122 15.41 9.35 -20.53
N HIS A 123 16.10 9.22 -19.38
CA HIS A 123 15.53 9.50 -18.06
C HIS A 123 16.35 10.56 -17.33
N THR A 124 15.69 11.53 -16.71
CA THR A 124 16.34 12.51 -15.82
C THR A 124 16.33 12.01 -14.39
N LEU A 125 17.52 11.74 -13.84
CA LEU A 125 17.68 11.27 -12.48
C LEU A 125 17.24 12.35 -11.50
N GLN A 126 16.45 11.96 -10.50
CA GLN A 126 16.10 12.84 -9.38
C GLN A 126 16.85 12.38 -8.15
N ILE A 127 17.74 13.23 -7.64
CA ILE A 127 18.55 12.90 -6.47
C ILE A 127 18.26 13.92 -5.38
N ALA A 128 18.02 13.42 -4.17
CA ALA A 128 17.73 14.26 -3.01
C ALA A 128 18.39 13.68 -1.76
N LEU A 129 18.84 14.56 -0.88
CA LEU A 129 19.33 14.19 0.44
C LEU A 129 18.17 13.71 1.31
N VAL A 130 18.36 12.61 2.01
CA VAL A 130 17.35 12.05 2.91
C VAL A 130 17.88 12.08 4.34
N PRO A 131 17.23 12.83 5.24
CA PRO A 131 17.51 12.77 6.66
C PRO A 131 17.41 11.34 7.20
N PRO A 132 18.35 10.89 8.05
CA PRO A 132 18.35 9.52 8.56
C PRO A 132 17.07 9.16 9.32
N GLU A 133 16.40 10.13 9.93
CA GLU A 133 15.12 9.94 10.64
C GLU A 133 13.96 9.52 9.72
N LYS A 134 13.96 10.01 8.47
CA LYS A 134 12.95 9.64 7.47
C LYS A 134 13.20 8.26 6.88
N VAL A 135 14.38 7.68 7.13
CA VAL A 135 14.75 6.36 6.62
C VAL A 135 14.18 5.26 7.51
N HIS A 136 13.36 4.39 6.92
CA HIS A 136 12.80 3.27 7.65
C HIS A 136 13.91 2.30 8.14
N PRO A 137 13.90 1.85 9.41
CA PRO A 137 14.98 1.06 10.01
C PRO A 137 15.34 -0.23 9.26
N LYS A 138 14.37 -0.84 8.57
CA LYS A 138 14.56 -2.08 7.80
C LYS A 138 15.06 -1.85 6.36
N LEU A 139 15.40 -0.60 5.97
CA LEU A 139 15.87 -0.30 4.62
C LEU A 139 17.08 -1.15 4.24
N TRP A 140 18.06 -1.27 5.13
CA TRP A 140 19.31 -2.00 4.84
C TRP A 140 19.26 -3.49 5.15
N LYS A 141 18.10 -4.02 5.57
CA LYS A 141 17.96 -5.44 5.89
C LYS A 141 18.03 -6.29 4.62
N GLY A 142 19.02 -7.18 4.58
CA GLY A 142 19.18 -8.18 3.50
C GLY A 142 19.86 -7.66 2.23
N VAL A 143 20.49 -6.47 2.25
CA VAL A 143 21.15 -5.87 1.08
C VAL A 143 22.17 -6.82 0.45
N ARG A 144 22.94 -7.57 1.25
CA ARG A 144 23.98 -8.48 0.76
C ARG A 144 23.47 -9.76 0.09
N ARG A 145 22.19 -10.13 0.24
CA ARG A 145 21.67 -11.45 -0.21
C ARG A 145 20.95 -11.42 -1.55
N GLY A 146 20.96 -10.28 -2.25
CA GLY A 146 20.14 -10.09 -3.45
C GLY A 146 18.64 -10.13 -3.16
N PHE A 147 17.82 -9.67 -4.09
CA PHE A 147 16.37 -9.78 -3.97
C PHE A 147 15.88 -11.08 -4.62
N VAL A 148 15.25 -11.96 -3.83
CA VAL A 148 14.55 -13.14 -4.34
C VAL A 148 13.04 -12.92 -4.16
N PRO A 149 12.24 -13.00 -5.23
CA PRO A 149 10.78 -12.91 -5.14
C PRO A 149 10.22 -14.01 -4.22
N ILE A 150 9.24 -13.63 -3.40
CA ILE A 150 8.58 -14.60 -2.49
C ILE A 150 7.47 -15.30 -3.26
N ASP A 151 7.60 -16.62 -3.44
CA ASP A 151 6.53 -17.46 -3.96
C ASP A 151 5.41 -17.62 -2.91
N ARG A 152 4.44 -16.71 -2.96
CA ARG A 152 3.28 -16.72 -2.07
C ARG A 152 2.40 -17.96 -2.28
N VAL A 153 2.32 -18.47 -3.51
CA VAL A 153 1.46 -19.62 -3.83
C VAL A 153 2.04 -20.87 -3.18
N ALA A 154 3.35 -21.09 -3.29
CA ALA A 154 4.00 -22.22 -2.62
C ALA A 154 3.92 -22.13 -1.08
N ILE A 155 4.00 -20.92 -0.51
CA ILE A 155 3.87 -20.71 0.93
C ILE A 155 2.43 -21.00 1.40
N GLU A 156 1.42 -20.46 0.72
CA GLU A 156 0.02 -20.71 1.06
C GLU A 156 -0.36 -22.18 0.82
N ARG A 157 0.15 -22.81 -0.25
CA ARG A 157 -0.01 -24.24 -0.49
C ARG A 157 0.56 -25.05 0.67
N ARG A 158 1.77 -24.75 1.14
CA ARG A 158 2.35 -25.42 2.33
C ARG A 158 1.49 -25.22 3.58
N ARG A 159 0.99 -24.02 3.80
CA ARG A 159 0.13 -23.70 4.95
C ARG A 159 -1.20 -24.44 4.90
N LEU A 160 -1.89 -24.42 3.77
CA LEU A 160 -3.19 -25.07 3.59
C LEU A 160 -3.06 -26.60 3.60
N ASN A 161 -1.96 -27.13 3.06
CA ASN A 161 -1.70 -28.57 3.02
C ASN A 161 -1.17 -29.12 4.35
N LYS A 162 -0.72 -28.27 5.28
CA LYS A 162 -0.29 -28.72 6.61
C LYS A 162 -1.44 -29.46 7.31
N ASP A 163 -1.19 -30.67 7.76
CA ASP A 163 -2.17 -31.45 8.52
C ASP A 163 -2.45 -30.77 9.86
N LYS A 164 -3.71 -30.80 10.28
CA LYS A 164 -4.15 -30.19 11.54
C LYS A 164 -3.88 -31.15 12.67
N THR A 165 -3.43 -30.64 13.81
CA THR A 165 -3.38 -31.43 15.04
C THR A 165 -4.80 -31.67 15.56
N ILE A 166 -4.96 -32.67 16.45
CA ILE A 166 -6.25 -33.00 17.05
C ILE A 166 -6.82 -31.80 17.81
N GLU A 167 -5.98 -31.06 18.54
CA GLU A 167 -6.39 -29.86 19.28
C GLU A 167 -6.84 -28.72 18.36
N GLU A 168 -6.09 -28.46 17.28
CA GLU A 168 -6.47 -27.46 16.29
C GLU A 168 -7.79 -27.82 15.57
N HIS A 169 -8.02 -29.12 15.36
CA HIS A 169 -9.27 -29.65 14.81
C HIS A 169 -10.43 -29.50 15.79
N LYS A 170 -10.25 -29.83 17.08
CA LYS A 170 -11.27 -29.57 18.13
C LYS A 170 -11.66 -28.09 18.17
N LYS A 171 -10.68 -27.18 18.22
CA LYS A 171 -10.92 -25.72 18.16
C LYS A 171 -11.62 -25.27 16.87
N MET A 172 -11.47 -26.01 15.76
CA MET A 172 -12.24 -25.75 14.55
C MET A 172 -13.69 -26.21 14.70
N VAL A 173 -13.91 -27.42 15.20
CA VAL A 173 -15.25 -27.98 15.45
C VAL A 173 -16.04 -27.09 16.42
N ASP A 174 -15.42 -26.66 17.53
CA ASP A 174 -16.05 -25.76 18.51
C ASP A 174 -16.50 -24.44 17.87
N ARG A 175 -15.69 -23.88 16.96
CA ARG A 175 -16.05 -22.67 16.20
C ARG A 175 -17.22 -22.89 15.24
N ILE A 176 -17.34 -24.08 14.67
CA ILE A 176 -18.47 -24.44 13.79
C ILE A 176 -19.75 -24.54 14.63
N VAL A 177 -19.72 -25.27 15.74
CA VAL A 177 -20.85 -25.43 16.67
C VAL A 177 -21.32 -24.07 17.19
N LYS A 178 -20.40 -23.23 17.66
CA LYS A 178 -20.72 -21.87 18.15
C LYS A 178 -21.37 -21.00 17.07
N ARG A 179 -20.90 -21.10 15.81
CA ARG A 179 -21.48 -20.34 14.70
C ARG A 179 -22.88 -20.87 14.34
N ASP A 180 -23.09 -22.18 14.43
CA ASP A 180 -24.39 -22.80 14.21
C ASP A 180 -25.41 -22.40 15.27
N GLU A 181 -25.04 -22.41 16.55
CA GLU A 181 -25.90 -21.92 17.65
C GLU A 181 -26.33 -20.46 17.44
N GLN A 182 -25.38 -19.60 17.03
CA GLN A 182 -25.69 -18.20 16.70
C GLN A 182 -26.67 -18.10 15.53
N ARG A 183 -26.52 -18.97 14.53
CA ARG A 183 -27.43 -19.05 13.38
C ARG A 183 -28.83 -19.48 13.81
N ARG A 184 -28.95 -20.53 14.61
CA ARG A 184 -30.24 -21.02 15.15
C ARG A 184 -30.95 -19.94 15.97
N LYS A 185 -30.22 -19.21 16.82
CA LYS A 185 -30.76 -18.08 17.59
C LYS A 185 -31.30 -16.98 16.67
N ARG A 186 -30.61 -16.66 15.57
CA ARG A 186 -31.06 -15.67 14.57
C ARG A 186 -32.31 -16.13 13.81
N ILE A 187 -32.38 -17.40 13.42
CA ILE A 187 -33.55 -17.98 12.72
C ILE A 187 -34.77 -17.95 13.64
N LYS A 188 -34.60 -18.37 14.90
CA LYS A 188 -35.66 -18.30 15.92
C LYS A 188 -36.13 -16.88 16.18
N ALA A 189 -35.20 -15.92 16.27
CA ALA A 189 -35.52 -14.49 16.44
C ALA A 189 -36.27 -13.90 15.22
N ALA A 190 -36.02 -14.42 14.02
CA ALA A 190 -36.73 -14.04 12.81
C ALA A 190 -38.12 -14.70 12.69
N GLY A 191 -38.50 -15.58 13.61
CA GLY A 191 -39.80 -16.27 13.61
C GLY A 191 -39.95 -17.31 12.51
N ILE A 192 -38.82 -17.80 11.95
CA ILE A 192 -38.83 -18.81 10.90
C ILE A 192 -38.83 -20.19 11.55
N ASP A 193 -39.85 -21.00 11.24
CA ASP A 193 -39.95 -22.38 11.70
C ASP A 193 -39.08 -23.28 10.80
N TYR A 194 -37.80 -23.38 11.16
CA TYR A 194 -36.82 -24.19 10.44
C TYR A 194 -35.94 -24.97 11.42
N GLU A 195 -36.08 -26.29 11.36
CA GLU A 195 -35.27 -27.22 12.13
C GLU A 195 -33.94 -27.47 11.41
N CYS A 196 -32.86 -26.88 11.95
CA CYS A 196 -31.52 -27.09 11.39
C CYS A 196 -31.04 -28.52 11.70
N PRO A 197 -30.62 -29.31 10.68
CA PRO A 197 -30.11 -30.65 10.90
C PRO A 197 -28.86 -30.65 11.79
N ALA A 198 -28.65 -31.76 12.51
CA ALA A 198 -27.50 -31.91 13.39
C ALA A 198 -26.18 -31.89 12.60
N LEU A 199 -25.17 -31.21 13.15
CA LEU A 199 -23.83 -31.23 12.61
C LEU A 199 -23.19 -32.60 12.92
N ILE A 200 -23.05 -33.44 11.90
CA ILE A 200 -22.32 -34.70 11.99
C ILE A 200 -20.85 -34.40 11.72
N GLY A 201 -19.99 -34.52 12.73
CA GLY A 201 -18.56 -34.26 12.60
C GLY A 201 -17.73 -35.20 13.46
N SER A 202 -16.60 -35.67 12.91
CA SER A 202 -15.62 -36.46 13.65
C SER A 202 -14.70 -35.57 14.49
N VAL A 203 -14.40 -36.02 15.71
CA VAL A 203 -13.43 -35.36 16.62
C VAL A 203 -12.00 -35.44 16.07
N GLN A 204 -11.74 -36.38 15.16
CA GLN A 204 -10.45 -36.57 14.53
C GLN A 204 -10.37 -35.86 13.16
N PRO A 205 -9.25 -35.19 12.85
CA PRO A 205 -9.02 -34.62 11.53
C PRO A 205 -8.80 -35.72 10.50
N ALA A 206 -9.48 -35.63 9.36
CA ALA A 206 -9.18 -36.46 8.21
C ALA A 206 -7.84 -36.03 7.58
N ALA A 207 -7.06 -36.99 7.09
CA ALA A 207 -5.83 -36.70 6.35
C ALA A 207 -6.15 -35.94 5.06
N LYS A 208 -5.39 -34.87 4.77
CA LYS A 208 -5.63 -34.05 3.58
C LYS A 208 -5.10 -34.67 2.29
N LYS A 209 -4.16 -35.61 2.41
CA LYS A 209 -3.56 -36.33 1.28
C LYS A 209 -3.94 -37.79 1.35
N ILE A 210 -4.40 -38.30 0.21
CA ILE A 210 -4.56 -39.75 -0.01
C ILE A 210 -3.13 -40.30 -0.16
N LYS A 211 -2.72 -41.18 0.75
CA LYS A 211 -1.48 -41.94 0.62
C LYS A 211 -1.84 -43.21 -0.14
N PHE A 212 -1.41 -43.31 -1.40
CA PHE A 212 -1.43 -44.59 -2.10
C PHE A 212 -0.30 -45.42 -1.52
N ILE A 213 -0.63 -46.62 -1.05
CA ILE A 213 0.35 -47.61 -0.62
C ILE A 213 0.91 -48.18 -1.93
N GLU A 214 2.21 -48.03 -2.15
CA GLU A 214 2.90 -48.74 -3.24
C GLU A 214 3.11 -50.18 -2.75
N ASP A 215 2.31 -51.11 -3.29
CA ASP A 215 2.46 -52.56 -3.11
C ASP A 215 3.62 -53.12 -3.96
#